data_AF-A0A7R9M9J5-F1
#
_entry.id   AF-A0A7R9M9J5-F1
#
_cell.length_a   1.000
_cell.length_b   1.000
_cell.length_c   1.000
_cell.angle_alpha   90.00
_cell.angle_beta   90.00
_cell.angle_gamma   90.00
#
_symmetry.space_group_name_H-M   'P 1'
#
loop_
_entity.id
_entity.type
_entity.pdbx_description
1 polymer ?
#
loop_
_entity_poly.entity_id
_entity_poly.type
_entity_poly.pdbx_seq_one_letter_code
_entity_poly.pdbx_strand_id
1 'polypeptide(L)'
;MYHKKTLLAHFVVNWWRRSGQTFRYNYNSKTSHSLVEIQPKELVKKLRNGYLESCRRTHPDLNDHQNDDTNGEEFGAIKSAYHLLKEYLRTKDNENKEYLKAVEEKEEEEEENKEKHRVAQHRQYLSMDGVGFGTPTERQKFFEKHRLMKATDRVNEFQMNKIKSDYDLSEKDLISIKSSKLQRDAKVRQGFERLVEDLIQESIARGEFDNLPGYGKPLKDRPEYPYLDTTTVKLNEILINNGFVPEWVLLEQLQSMEDISYLRQTLQVEKTSDEALKYFETQLDEAHGGAWSTKLDWFFHSVKHSSKT
;
A
#
# COMPACT_ATOMS: atom_id res chain seq x y z
N MET A 1 11.66 3.78 -66.48
CA MET A 1 10.56 3.13 -65.72
C MET A 1 10.41 1.60 -65.95
N TYR A 2 11.05 1.01 -66.96
CA TYR A 2 10.94 -0.44 -67.25
C TYR A 2 11.95 -1.35 -66.51
N HIS A 3 13.02 -0.81 -65.93
CA HIS A 3 14.06 -1.61 -65.26
C HIS A 3 13.69 -2.09 -63.84
N LYS A 4 12.73 -1.44 -63.17
CA LYS A 4 12.30 -1.82 -61.81
C LYS A 4 11.31 -3.00 -61.80
N LYS A 5 10.59 -3.23 -62.91
CA LYS A 5 9.62 -4.34 -63.03
C LYS A 5 10.30 -5.70 -63.28
N THR A 6 11.43 -5.71 -63.98
CA THR A 6 12.22 -6.93 -64.25
C THR A 6 12.96 -7.43 -63.01
N LEU A 7 13.41 -6.53 -62.13
CA LEU A 7 14.11 -6.90 -60.89
C LEU A 7 13.19 -7.56 -59.86
N LEU A 8 11.94 -7.09 -59.72
CA LEU A 8 10.93 -7.73 -58.88
C LEU A 8 10.56 -9.13 -59.36
N ALA A 9 10.43 -9.34 -60.67
CA ALA A 9 10.20 -10.67 -61.25
C ALA A 9 11.40 -11.60 -61.04
N HIS A 10 12.63 -11.12 -61.23
CA HIS A 10 13.84 -11.90 -60.98
C HIS A 10 14.05 -12.26 -59.51
N PHE A 11 13.71 -11.37 -58.57
CA PHE A 11 13.89 -11.62 -57.14
C PHE A 11 12.87 -12.63 -56.60
N VAL A 12 11.59 -12.51 -56.99
CA VAL A 12 10.55 -13.49 -56.60
C VAL A 12 10.85 -14.88 -57.20
N VAL A 13 11.34 -14.92 -58.45
CA VAL A 13 11.72 -16.17 -59.12
C VAL A 13 12.96 -16.81 -58.51
N ASN A 14 13.96 -16.03 -58.07
CA ASN A 14 15.16 -16.57 -57.42
C ASN A 14 14.97 -16.93 -55.95
N TRP A 15 14.11 -16.21 -55.22
CA TRP A 15 13.74 -16.57 -53.84
C TRP A 15 12.98 -17.90 -53.78
N TRP A 16 12.16 -18.20 -54.79
CA TRP A 16 11.49 -19.50 -54.98
C TRP A 16 12.41 -20.63 -55.49
N ARG A 17 13.63 -20.30 -55.96
CA ARG A 17 14.58 -21.25 -56.57
C ARG A 17 15.45 -21.99 -55.54
N ARG A 18 15.56 -21.49 -54.31
CA ARG A 18 16.53 -21.99 -53.29
C ARG A 18 15.91 -22.89 -52.22
N SER A 19 14.59 -22.88 -52.05
CA SER A 19 13.87 -23.85 -51.21
C SER A 19 13.80 -25.19 -51.96
N GLY A 20 14.71 -26.11 -51.66
CA GLY A 20 14.92 -27.41 -52.34
C GLY A 20 13.75 -28.41 -52.24
N GLN A 21 12.55 -28.01 -52.64
CA GLN A 21 11.48 -28.92 -53.06
C GLN A 21 11.46 -28.95 -54.58
N THR A 22 11.73 -30.11 -55.15
CA THR A 22 11.69 -30.37 -56.59
C THR A 22 10.24 -30.24 -57.09
N PHE A 23 9.82 -29.03 -57.45
CA PHE A 23 8.61 -28.83 -58.24
C PHE A 23 9.02 -28.57 -59.69
N ARG A 24 8.85 -29.59 -60.53
CA ARG A 24 9.06 -29.47 -61.98
C ARG A 24 8.06 -28.43 -62.50
N TYR A 25 8.55 -27.28 -62.96
CA TYR A 25 7.71 -26.31 -63.66
C TYR A 25 7.33 -26.89 -65.02
N ASN A 26 6.08 -27.33 -65.13
CA ASN A 26 5.43 -27.49 -66.41
C ASN A 26 4.85 -26.09 -66.74
N TYR A 27 5.34 -25.47 -67.82
CA TYR A 27 4.76 -24.22 -68.34
C TYR A 27 3.35 -24.55 -68.85
N ASN A 28 2.39 -24.48 -67.95
CA ASN A 28 0.98 -24.59 -68.28
C ASN A 28 0.36 -23.24 -67.97
N SER A 29 -0.16 -22.56 -68.99
CA SER A 29 -0.82 -21.24 -68.95
C SER A 29 -2.02 -21.13 -67.99
N LYS A 30 -2.29 -22.17 -67.19
CA LYS A 30 -3.39 -22.27 -66.23
C LYS A 30 -3.05 -21.73 -64.83
N THR A 31 -1.78 -21.69 -64.42
CA THR A 31 -1.38 -21.14 -63.10
C THR A 31 -1.38 -19.61 -63.04
N SER A 32 -1.32 -18.93 -64.19
CA SER A 32 -1.51 -17.49 -64.28
C SER A 32 -2.97 -17.06 -64.07
N HIS A 33 -3.94 -17.93 -64.36
CA HIS A 33 -5.35 -17.64 -64.16
C HIS A 33 -5.80 -17.78 -62.69
N SER A 34 -5.15 -18.64 -61.89
CA SER A 34 -5.48 -18.77 -60.46
C SER A 34 -5.00 -17.60 -59.60
N LEU A 35 -4.10 -16.76 -60.11
CA LEU A 35 -3.64 -15.53 -59.44
C LEU A 35 -4.58 -14.34 -59.69
N VAL A 36 -5.44 -14.42 -60.72
CA VAL A 36 -6.34 -13.34 -61.15
C VAL A 36 -7.65 -13.32 -60.34
N GLU A 37 -7.96 -14.38 -59.60
CA GLU A 37 -9.21 -14.50 -58.81
C GLU A 37 -8.97 -14.73 -57.31
N ILE A 38 -7.83 -14.27 -56.78
CA ILE A 38 -7.65 -14.30 -55.32
C ILE A 38 -8.37 -13.08 -54.74
N GLN A 39 -9.39 -13.35 -53.93
CA GLN A 39 -10.10 -12.30 -53.19
C GLN A 39 -9.11 -11.42 -52.42
N PRO A 40 -9.26 -10.09 -52.43
CA PRO A 40 -8.36 -9.14 -51.75
C PRO A 40 -7.98 -9.57 -50.31
N LYS A 41 -8.98 -10.06 -49.56
CA LYS A 41 -8.84 -10.58 -48.19
C LYS A 41 -7.95 -11.83 -48.09
N GLU A 42 -8.07 -12.75 -49.05
CA GLU A 42 -7.27 -13.98 -49.07
C GLU A 42 -5.81 -13.70 -49.44
N LEU A 43 -5.57 -12.69 -50.27
CA LEU A 43 -4.23 -12.30 -50.69
C LEU A 43 -3.40 -11.77 -49.51
N VAL A 44 -3.98 -10.87 -48.70
CA VAL A 44 -3.32 -10.31 -47.51
C VAL A 44 -3.03 -11.41 -46.49
N LYS A 45 -3.98 -12.33 -46.27
CA LYS A 45 -3.81 -13.46 -45.36
C LYS A 45 -2.70 -14.41 -45.81
N LYS A 46 -2.64 -14.74 -47.11
CA LYS A 46 -1.58 -15.58 -47.68
C LYS A 46 -0.20 -14.91 -47.59
N LEU A 47 -0.13 -13.61 -47.86
CA LEU A 47 1.11 -12.84 -47.73
C LEU A 47 1.64 -12.86 -46.30
N ARG A 48 0.77 -12.61 -45.30
CA ARG A 48 1.13 -12.66 -43.88
C ARG A 48 1.60 -14.05 -43.46
N ASN A 49 0.86 -15.09 -43.82
CA ASN A 49 1.21 -16.46 -43.45
C ASN A 49 2.53 -16.89 -44.06
N GLY A 50 2.77 -16.57 -45.35
CA GLY A 50 4.03 -16.85 -46.02
C GLY A 50 5.20 -16.12 -45.35
N TYR A 51 5.03 -14.85 -44.97
CA TYR A 51 6.04 -14.10 -44.24
C TYR A 51 6.36 -14.73 -42.88
N LEU A 52 5.35 -15.08 -42.08
CA LEU A 52 5.54 -15.71 -40.77
C LEU A 52 6.27 -17.06 -40.89
N GLU A 53 5.93 -17.86 -41.89
CA GLU A 53 6.57 -19.16 -42.13
C GLU A 53 8.04 -18.99 -42.53
N SER A 54 8.35 -17.98 -43.35
CA SER A 54 9.73 -17.62 -43.72
C SER A 54 10.53 -17.07 -42.53
N CYS A 55 9.95 -16.18 -41.73
CA CYS A 55 10.59 -15.66 -40.51
C CYS A 55 10.86 -16.77 -39.51
N ARG A 56 9.93 -17.71 -39.32
CA ARG A 56 10.11 -18.86 -38.43
C ARG A 56 11.24 -19.79 -38.86
N ARG A 57 11.63 -19.80 -40.13
CA ARG A 57 12.75 -20.60 -40.64
C ARG A 57 14.10 -19.87 -40.56
N THR A 58 14.09 -18.55 -40.68
CA THR A 58 15.29 -17.73 -40.89
C THR A 58 15.62 -16.81 -39.71
N HIS A 59 14.89 -16.90 -38.60
CA HIS A 59 15.11 -16.04 -37.44
C HIS A 59 16.52 -16.28 -36.84
N PRO A 60 17.32 -15.23 -36.59
CA PRO A 60 18.68 -15.37 -36.06
C PRO A 60 18.72 -15.99 -34.65
N ASP A 61 17.65 -15.85 -33.85
CA ASP A 61 17.57 -16.49 -32.52
C ASP A 61 17.28 -18.01 -32.57
N LEU A 62 17.08 -18.61 -33.75
CA LEU A 62 17.02 -20.06 -33.89
C LEU A 62 18.45 -20.59 -33.75
N ASN A 63 18.73 -21.34 -32.67
CA ASN A 63 20.03 -21.91 -32.31
C ASN A 63 20.61 -22.90 -33.35
N ASP A 64 21.01 -22.40 -34.52
CA ASP A 64 21.81 -23.13 -35.50
C ASP A 64 23.06 -22.32 -35.84
N HIS A 65 24.04 -22.39 -34.94
CA HIS A 65 25.31 -21.64 -34.95
C HIS A 65 26.21 -21.86 -36.19
N GLN A 66 25.73 -22.59 -37.20
CA GLN A 66 26.48 -22.86 -38.43
C GLN A 66 26.31 -21.77 -39.49
N ASN A 67 25.24 -20.96 -39.45
CA ASN A 67 24.88 -20.02 -40.53
C ASN A 67 24.36 -18.65 -40.02
N ASP A 68 24.80 -18.18 -38.85
CA ASP A 68 24.26 -16.97 -38.19
C ASP A 68 24.38 -15.69 -39.07
N ASP A 69 25.49 -15.51 -39.77
CA ASP A 69 25.73 -14.32 -40.62
C ASP A 69 24.80 -14.30 -41.85
N THR A 70 24.62 -15.44 -42.51
CA THR A 70 23.78 -15.56 -43.72
C THR A 70 22.29 -15.53 -43.40
N ASN A 71 21.88 -16.10 -42.26
CA ASN A 71 20.48 -16.13 -41.83
C ASN A 71 19.97 -14.72 -41.49
N GLY A 72 20.81 -13.87 -40.90
CA GLY A 72 20.48 -12.47 -40.64
C GLY A 72 20.23 -11.65 -41.92
N GLU A 73 21.09 -11.80 -42.93
CA GLU A 73 20.92 -11.12 -44.22
C GLU A 73 19.66 -11.58 -44.97
N GLU A 74 19.40 -12.90 -44.99
CA GLU A 74 18.20 -13.47 -45.60
C GLU A 74 16.92 -13.02 -44.89
N PHE A 75 16.91 -12.99 -43.56
CA PHE A 75 15.80 -12.47 -42.76
C PHE A 75 15.55 -10.97 -43.04
N GLY A 76 16.60 -10.18 -43.12
CA GLY A 76 16.53 -8.76 -43.49
C GLY A 76 15.93 -8.56 -44.90
N ALA A 77 16.36 -9.37 -45.87
CA ALA A 77 15.82 -9.37 -47.23
C ALA A 77 14.33 -9.73 -47.25
N ILE A 78 13.92 -10.79 -46.55
CA ILE A 78 12.51 -11.21 -46.42
C ILE A 78 11.65 -10.11 -45.81
N LYS A 79 12.13 -9.46 -44.75
CA LYS A 79 11.44 -8.33 -44.10
C LYS A 79 11.26 -7.16 -45.06
N SER A 80 12.33 -6.76 -45.77
CA SER A 80 12.26 -5.67 -46.75
C SER A 80 11.27 -5.98 -47.89
N ALA A 81 11.25 -7.21 -48.40
CA ALA A 81 10.36 -7.64 -49.46
C ALA A 81 8.90 -7.64 -49.01
N TYR A 82 8.63 -8.11 -47.79
CA TYR A 82 7.30 -8.08 -47.19
C TYR A 82 6.77 -6.65 -47.04
N HIS A 83 7.58 -5.72 -46.55
CA HIS A 83 7.18 -4.32 -46.42
C HIS A 83 6.89 -3.67 -47.79
N LEU A 84 7.70 -3.94 -48.81
CA LEU A 84 7.46 -3.45 -50.17
C LEU A 84 6.14 -3.99 -50.75
N LEU A 85 5.84 -5.27 -50.53
CA LEU A 85 4.58 -5.89 -50.96
C LEU A 85 3.38 -5.35 -50.19
N LYS A 86 3.53 -5.13 -48.88
CA LYS A 86 2.50 -4.52 -48.03
C LYS A 86 2.16 -3.10 -48.49
N GLU A 87 3.18 -2.29 -48.79
CA GLU A 87 3.00 -0.92 -49.28
C GLU A 87 2.39 -0.91 -50.69
N TYR A 88 2.81 -1.83 -51.58
CA TYR A 88 2.18 -1.99 -52.88
C TYR A 88 0.68 -2.31 -52.77
N LEU A 89 0.30 -3.25 -51.89
CA LEU A 89 -1.10 -3.60 -51.65
C LEU A 89 -1.93 -2.45 -51.07
N ARG A 90 -1.30 -1.57 -50.28
CA ARG A 90 -1.92 -0.34 -49.74
C ARG A 90 -2.28 0.67 -50.84
N THR A 91 -1.51 0.70 -51.93
CA THR A 91 -1.71 1.64 -53.05
C THR A 91 -2.64 1.13 -54.15
N LYS A 92 -2.83 -0.19 -54.26
CA LYS A 92 -3.51 -0.81 -55.40
C LYS A 92 -5.04 -0.73 -55.33
N ASP A 93 -5.65 -1.07 -54.19
CA ASP A 93 -7.11 -1.14 -54.02
C ASP A 93 -7.53 -0.58 -52.64
N ASN A 94 -8.64 0.16 -52.58
CA ASN A 94 -9.18 0.71 -51.32
C ASN A 94 -9.61 -0.40 -50.34
N GLU A 95 -10.14 -1.52 -50.84
CA GLU A 95 -10.56 -2.68 -50.03
C GLU A 95 -9.38 -3.37 -49.34
N ASN A 96 -8.24 -3.48 -50.04
CA ASN A 96 -7.00 -4.01 -49.47
C ASN A 96 -6.45 -3.11 -48.37
N LYS A 97 -6.54 -1.79 -48.55
CA LYS A 97 -6.12 -0.79 -47.57
C LYS A 97 -6.94 -0.86 -46.28
N GLU A 98 -8.26 -0.97 -46.39
CA GLU A 98 -9.15 -1.09 -45.23
C GLU A 98 -8.91 -2.41 -44.48
N TYR A 99 -8.75 -3.51 -45.19
CA TYR A 99 -8.45 -4.81 -44.58
C TYR A 99 -7.08 -4.85 -43.89
N LEU A 100 -6.05 -4.25 -44.50
CA LEU A 100 -4.73 -4.13 -43.88
C LEU A 100 -4.79 -3.34 -42.57
N LYS A 101 -5.53 -2.23 -42.55
CA LYS A 101 -5.72 -1.42 -41.35
C LYS A 101 -6.41 -2.21 -40.23
N ALA A 102 -7.48 -2.93 -40.55
CA ALA A 102 -8.19 -3.78 -39.59
C ALA A 102 -7.35 -4.95 -39.06
N VAL A 103 -6.35 -5.41 -39.81
CA VAL A 103 -5.41 -6.45 -39.38
C VAL A 103 -4.33 -5.87 -38.46
N GLU A 104 -3.82 -4.67 -38.76
CA GLU A 104 -2.85 -3.95 -37.92
C GLU A 104 -3.45 -3.58 -36.55
N GLU A 105 -4.69 -3.06 -36.53
CA GLU A 105 -5.41 -2.74 -35.29
C GLU A 105 -5.56 -3.99 -34.38
N LYS A 106 -5.84 -5.16 -34.96
CA LYS A 106 -5.91 -6.42 -34.21
C LYS A 106 -4.57 -6.90 -33.68
N GLU A 107 -3.49 -6.70 -34.44
CA GLU A 107 -2.14 -7.04 -33.98
C GLU A 107 -1.72 -6.17 -32.79
N GLU A 108 -2.04 -4.87 -32.83
CA GLU A 108 -1.77 -3.94 -31.73
C GLU A 108 -2.57 -4.29 -30.47
N GLU A 109 -3.86 -4.62 -30.59
CA GLU A 109 -4.68 -5.09 -29.47
C GLU A 109 -4.15 -6.39 -28.85
N GLU A 110 -3.67 -7.34 -29.65
CA GLU A 110 -3.08 -8.59 -29.17
C GLU A 110 -1.76 -8.37 -28.41
N GLU A 111 -0.90 -7.45 -28.87
CA GLU A 111 0.34 -7.09 -28.18
C GLU A 111 0.06 -6.35 -26.86
N GLU A 112 -0.87 -5.40 -26.85
CA GLU A 112 -1.27 -4.69 -25.63
C GLU A 112 -1.84 -5.66 -24.58
N ASN A 113 -2.60 -6.67 -25.02
CA ASN A 113 -3.14 -7.69 -24.12
C ASN A 113 -2.07 -8.64 -23.56
N LYS A 114 -1.00 -8.93 -24.32
CA LYS A 114 0.16 -9.67 -23.81
C LYS A 114 0.88 -8.89 -22.73
N GLU A 115 1.08 -7.58 -22.89
CA GLU A 115 1.70 -6.74 -21.86
C GLU A 115 0.90 -6.75 -20.55
N LYS A 116 -0.43 -6.70 -20.61
CA LYS A 116 -1.31 -6.78 -19.42
C LYS A 116 -1.17 -8.11 -18.65
N HIS A 117 -0.81 -9.21 -19.31
CA HIS A 117 -0.68 -10.55 -18.72
C HIS A 117 0.75 -10.95 -18.29
N ARG A 118 1.74 -10.06 -18.42
CA ARG A 118 3.15 -10.34 -18.00
C ARG A 118 3.45 -10.02 -16.53
N VAL A 119 2.45 -9.62 -15.74
CA VAL A 119 2.64 -9.48 -14.29
C VAL A 119 2.72 -10.88 -13.68
N ALA A 120 3.88 -11.24 -13.12
CA ALA A 120 4.12 -12.53 -12.49
C ALA A 120 3.01 -12.90 -11.49
N GLN A 121 2.12 -13.80 -11.90
CA GLN A 121 0.92 -14.24 -11.14
C GLN A 121 1.25 -15.08 -9.88
N HIS A 122 2.54 -15.18 -9.52
CA HIS A 122 3.02 -16.03 -8.41
C HIS A 122 3.65 -15.24 -7.26
N ARG A 123 3.33 -13.95 -7.11
CA ARG A 123 3.51 -13.27 -5.81
C ARG A 123 2.33 -13.59 -4.88
N GLN A 124 2.09 -14.86 -4.64
CA GLN A 124 1.22 -15.28 -3.56
C GLN A 124 2.00 -15.12 -2.26
N TYR A 125 1.95 -13.92 -1.66
CA TYR A 125 2.23 -13.79 -0.24
C TYR A 125 1.16 -14.60 0.50
N LEU A 126 1.58 -15.35 1.53
CA LEU A 126 0.68 -16.05 2.45
C LEU A 126 -0.59 -15.20 2.71
N SER A 127 -1.74 -15.83 2.50
CA SER A 127 -3.09 -15.27 2.45
C SER A 127 -3.39 -14.24 3.54
N MET A 128 -3.19 -12.98 3.21
CA MET A 128 -3.49 -11.82 4.06
C MET A 128 -4.88 -11.26 3.74
N ASP A 129 -5.87 -12.12 3.53
CA ASP A 129 -7.24 -11.83 3.05
C ASP A 129 -7.33 -10.89 1.81
N GLY A 130 -6.22 -10.62 1.12
CA GLY A 130 -6.15 -9.60 0.06
C GLY A 130 -6.27 -8.16 0.56
N VAL A 131 -6.06 -7.89 1.86
CA VAL A 131 -6.33 -6.57 2.46
C VAL A 131 -5.06 -5.70 2.50
N GLY A 132 -5.13 -4.55 1.82
CA GLY A 132 -4.11 -3.50 1.86
C GLY A 132 -3.29 -3.36 0.57
N PHE A 133 -2.78 -2.14 0.32
CA PHE A 133 -1.91 -1.81 -0.80
C PHE A 133 -0.49 -1.46 -0.30
N GLY A 134 0.50 -1.43 -1.19
CA GLY A 134 1.87 -1.00 -0.85
C GLY A 134 2.89 -2.14 -0.71
N THR A 135 3.93 -1.92 0.09
CA THR A 135 4.99 -2.91 0.36
C THR A 135 4.48 -4.07 1.23
N PRO A 136 5.16 -5.24 1.26
CA PRO A 136 4.76 -6.36 2.11
C PRO A 136 4.62 -6.00 3.60
N THR A 137 5.51 -5.16 4.13
CA THR A 137 5.50 -4.71 5.53
C THR A 137 4.31 -3.78 5.82
N GLU A 138 3.96 -2.88 4.88
CA GLU A 138 2.78 -2.04 5.02
C GLU A 138 1.50 -2.89 4.99
N ARG A 139 1.39 -3.83 4.04
CA ARG A 139 0.26 -4.78 3.99
C ARG A 139 0.12 -5.59 5.27
N GLN A 140 1.23 -6.00 5.88
CA GLN A 140 1.19 -6.69 7.17
C GLN A 140 0.56 -5.82 8.26
N LYS A 141 0.96 -4.56 8.37
CA LYS A 141 0.36 -3.60 9.32
C LYS A 141 -1.12 -3.36 9.04
N PHE A 142 -1.51 -3.24 7.75
CA PHE A 142 -2.92 -3.08 7.36
C PHE A 142 -3.76 -4.28 7.78
N PHE A 143 -3.26 -5.49 7.55
CA PHE A 143 -3.96 -6.69 7.94
C PHE A 143 -4.06 -6.88 9.44
N GLU A 144 -3.01 -6.55 10.19
CA GLU A 144 -3.06 -6.57 11.65
C GLU A 144 -4.15 -5.64 12.19
N LYS A 145 -4.23 -4.41 11.65
CA LYS A 145 -5.32 -3.47 11.95
C LYS A 145 -6.68 -4.03 11.55
N HIS A 146 -6.80 -4.62 10.37
CA HIS A 146 -8.04 -5.18 9.87
C HIS A 146 -8.50 -6.40 10.69
N ARG A 147 -7.57 -7.24 11.14
CA ARG A 147 -7.84 -8.38 12.02
C ARG A 147 -8.30 -7.90 13.40
N LEU A 148 -7.66 -6.87 13.95
CA LEU A 148 -8.08 -6.24 15.19
C LEU A 148 -9.52 -5.70 15.05
N MET A 149 -9.81 -4.94 13.98
CA MET A 149 -11.13 -4.36 13.73
C MET A 149 -12.22 -5.43 13.59
N LYS A 150 -11.97 -6.50 12.81
CA LYS A 150 -12.87 -7.66 12.73
C LYS A 150 -13.09 -8.31 14.11
N ALA A 151 -12.04 -8.43 14.93
CA ALA A 151 -12.18 -9.01 16.27
C ALA A 151 -13.05 -8.12 17.17
N THR A 152 -12.86 -6.80 17.13
CA THR A 152 -13.69 -5.87 17.90
C THR A 152 -15.15 -5.88 17.44
N ASP A 153 -15.40 -5.94 16.13
CA ASP A 153 -16.75 -6.00 15.58
C ASP A 153 -17.48 -7.27 16.03
N ARG A 154 -16.79 -8.43 16.02
CA ARG A 154 -17.34 -9.70 16.53
C ARG A 154 -17.66 -9.66 18.02
N VAL A 155 -16.79 -9.06 18.84
CA VAL A 155 -17.04 -8.91 20.29
C VAL A 155 -18.25 -8.01 20.51
N ASN A 156 -18.32 -6.88 19.79
CA ASN A 156 -19.45 -5.98 19.86
C ASN A 156 -20.74 -6.68 19.41
N GLU A 157 -20.72 -7.41 18.31
CA GLU A 157 -21.85 -8.18 17.80
C GLU A 157 -22.31 -9.23 18.82
N PHE A 158 -21.38 -9.97 19.42
CA PHE A 158 -21.70 -10.94 20.47
C PHE A 158 -22.34 -10.28 21.70
N GLN A 159 -21.78 -9.16 22.17
CA GLN A 159 -22.35 -8.42 23.29
C GLN A 159 -23.74 -7.87 22.96
N MET A 160 -23.94 -7.35 21.75
CA MET A 160 -25.24 -6.88 21.29
C MET A 160 -26.25 -8.03 21.21
N ASN A 161 -25.87 -9.18 20.68
CA ASN A 161 -26.73 -10.36 20.60
C ASN A 161 -27.05 -10.94 21.97
N LYS A 162 -26.10 -10.90 22.92
CA LYS A 162 -26.35 -11.26 24.31
C LYS A 162 -27.35 -10.30 24.98
N ILE A 163 -27.22 -8.99 24.76
CA ILE A 163 -28.19 -8.01 25.28
C ILE A 163 -29.57 -8.21 24.61
N LYS A 164 -29.61 -8.49 23.31
CA LYS A 164 -30.84 -8.88 22.60
C LYS A 164 -31.53 -10.05 23.29
N SER A 165 -30.78 -11.10 23.61
CA SER A 165 -31.33 -12.31 24.24
C SER A 165 -31.73 -12.10 25.70
N ASP A 166 -30.89 -11.41 26.49
CA ASP A 166 -31.10 -11.25 27.93
C ASP A 166 -32.33 -10.36 28.24
N TYR A 167 -32.69 -9.45 27.32
CA TYR A 167 -33.78 -8.50 27.48
C TYR A 167 -34.91 -8.66 26.44
N ASP A 168 -34.87 -9.71 25.61
CA ASP A 168 -35.84 -9.99 24.54
C ASP A 168 -36.15 -8.77 23.66
N LEU A 169 -35.11 -8.00 23.33
CA LEU A 169 -35.21 -6.73 22.61
C LEU A 169 -35.30 -6.94 21.11
N SER A 170 -36.23 -6.23 20.45
CA SER A 170 -36.27 -6.18 18.99
C SER A 170 -35.05 -5.44 18.43
N GLU A 171 -34.64 -5.78 17.22
CA GLU A 171 -33.57 -5.08 16.51
C GLU A 171 -33.85 -3.58 16.34
N LYS A 172 -35.13 -3.21 16.21
CA LYS A 172 -35.57 -1.81 16.16
C LYS A 172 -35.32 -1.07 17.48
N ASP A 173 -35.49 -1.74 18.61
CA ASP A 173 -35.32 -1.13 19.93
C ASP A 173 -33.85 -0.81 20.19
N LEU A 174 -32.92 -1.68 19.78
CA LEU A 174 -31.48 -1.44 19.91
C LEU A 174 -30.98 -0.31 19.01
N ILE A 175 -31.51 -0.20 17.79
CA ILE A 175 -31.22 0.92 16.89
C ILE A 175 -31.71 2.23 17.53
N SER A 176 -32.87 2.22 18.19
CA SER A 176 -33.39 3.39 18.92
C SER A 176 -32.53 3.76 20.14
N ILE A 177 -32.04 2.77 20.89
CA ILE A 177 -31.16 2.98 22.04
C ILE A 177 -29.81 3.54 21.58
N LYS A 178 -29.21 2.95 20.54
CA LYS A 178 -27.93 3.40 19.98
C LYS A 178 -28.03 4.81 19.40
N SER A 179 -29.07 5.10 18.62
CA SER A 179 -29.29 6.43 18.05
C SER A 179 -29.57 7.47 19.14
N SER A 180 -30.37 7.16 20.16
CA SER A 180 -30.63 8.08 21.28
C SER A 180 -29.39 8.33 22.15
N LYS A 181 -28.50 7.32 22.31
CA LYS A 181 -27.22 7.49 23.00
C LYS A 181 -26.27 8.39 22.21
N LEU A 182 -26.12 8.14 20.90
CA LEU A 182 -25.32 9.00 20.00
C LEU A 182 -25.83 10.45 19.99
N GLN A 183 -27.15 10.66 19.99
CA GLN A 183 -27.76 11.98 20.08
C GLN A 183 -27.47 12.68 21.42
N ARG A 184 -27.55 11.95 22.54
CA ARG A 184 -27.16 12.48 23.87
C ARG A 184 -25.68 12.84 23.90
N ASP A 185 -24.81 11.96 23.42
CA ASP A 185 -23.37 12.20 23.39
C ASP A 185 -23.02 13.41 22.51
N ALA A 186 -23.65 13.55 21.36
CA ALA A 186 -23.48 14.72 20.49
C ALA A 186 -23.98 16.02 21.16
N LYS A 187 -25.14 15.97 21.84
CA LYS A 187 -25.69 17.13 22.58
C LYS A 187 -24.81 17.51 23.77
N VAL A 188 -24.26 16.54 24.50
CA VAL A 188 -23.33 16.77 25.62
C VAL A 188 -22.02 17.36 25.09
N ARG A 189 -21.47 16.83 23.99
CA ARG A 189 -20.28 17.40 23.33
C ARG A 189 -20.51 18.84 22.89
N GLN A 190 -21.62 19.12 22.20
CA GLN A 190 -21.96 20.47 21.75
C GLN A 190 -22.21 21.42 22.93
N GLY A 191 -22.84 20.95 24.01
CA GLY A 191 -23.04 21.72 25.23
C GLY A 191 -21.72 22.02 25.95
N PHE A 192 -20.82 21.05 25.99
CA PHE A 192 -19.48 21.21 26.53
C PHE A 192 -18.65 22.18 25.70
N GLU A 193 -18.65 22.05 24.37
CA GLU A 193 -17.99 22.99 23.45
C GLU A 193 -18.50 24.43 23.64
N ARG A 194 -19.82 24.61 23.83
CA ARG A 194 -20.39 25.92 24.13
C ARG A 194 -19.94 26.47 25.47
N LEU A 195 -19.91 25.64 26.51
CA LEU A 195 -19.44 26.03 27.85
C LEU A 195 -17.95 26.42 27.80
N VAL A 196 -17.14 25.65 27.08
CA VAL A 196 -15.73 25.94 26.84
C VAL A 196 -15.56 27.27 26.09
N GLU A 197 -16.36 27.53 25.06
CA GLU A 197 -16.33 28.81 24.33
C GLU A 197 -16.73 29.98 25.23
N ASP A 198 -17.80 29.84 26.02
CA ASP A 198 -18.24 30.87 26.96
C ASP A 198 -17.16 31.19 28.01
N LEU A 199 -16.46 30.15 28.52
CA LEU A 199 -15.31 30.31 29.42
C LEU A 199 -14.13 31.02 28.74
N ILE A 200 -13.80 30.65 27.50
CA ILE A 200 -12.72 31.28 26.74
C ILE A 200 -13.04 32.76 26.50
N GLN A 201 -14.25 33.08 26.08
CA GLN A 201 -14.72 34.45 25.87
C GLN A 201 -14.67 35.26 27.16
N GLU A 202 -15.08 34.67 28.28
CA GLU A 202 -15.00 35.30 29.60
C GLU A 202 -13.55 35.57 30.02
N SER A 203 -12.64 34.62 29.84
CA SER A 203 -11.21 34.78 30.10
C SER A 203 -10.55 35.82 29.17
N ILE A 204 -10.97 35.92 27.89
CA ILE A 204 -10.53 36.98 26.97
C ILE A 204 -11.03 38.34 27.44
N ALA A 205 -12.30 38.46 27.82
CA ALA A 205 -12.89 39.70 28.31
C ALA A 205 -12.22 40.20 29.62
N ARG A 206 -11.76 39.27 30.46
CA ARG A 206 -10.97 39.56 31.66
C ARG A 206 -9.51 39.92 31.36
N GLY A 207 -9.04 39.73 30.12
CA GLY A 207 -7.66 39.96 29.74
C GLY A 207 -6.69 38.90 30.29
N GLU A 208 -7.17 37.70 30.66
CA GLU A 208 -6.32 36.61 31.17
C GLU A 208 -5.30 36.12 30.11
N PHE A 209 -5.56 36.41 28.83
CA PHE A 209 -4.67 36.10 27.71
C PHE A 209 -3.68 37.22 27.35
N ASP A 210 -3.87 38.43 27.88
CA ASP A 210 -2.96 39.55 27.68
C ASP A 210 -1.79 39.35 28.66
N ASN A 211 -0.59 39.03 28.16
CA ASN A 211 0.67 38.76 28.90
C ASN A 211 0.98 37.29 29.25
N LEU A 212 0.50 36.34 28.46
CA LEU A 212 0.99 34.96 28.55
C LEU A 212 2.51 34.85 28.29
N PRO A 213 3.25 33.99 29.01
CA PRO A 213 4.67 33.79 28.78
C PRO A 213 4.90 33.24 27.37
N GLY A 214 5.49 34.06 26.49
CA GLY A 214 5.74 33.70 25.10
C GLY A 214 4.75 34.27 24.09
N TYR A 215 3.77 35.07 24.51
CA TYR A 215 2.87 35.79 23.60
C TYR A 215 3.66 36.68 22.62
N GLY A 216 3.33 36.57 21.33
CA GLY A 216 3.99 37.33 20.26
C GLY A 216 5.43 36.92 19.92
N LYS A 217 6.00 35.92 20.60
CA LYS A 217 7.29 35.32 20.23
C LYS A 217 7.06 34.21 19.21
N PRO A 218 7.95 34.01 18.22
CA PRO A 218 7.86 32.84 17.35
C PRO A 218 7.85 31.58 18.22
N LEU A 219 7.09 30.57 17.78
CA LEU A 219 7.11 29.25 18.43
C LEU A 219 8.57 28.84 18.59
N LYS A 220 8.97 28.48 19.81
CA LYS A 220 10.29 27.87 20.00
C LYS A 220 10.27 26.60 19.20
N ASP A 221 10.99 26.57 18.08
CA ASP A 221 11.32 25.31 17.45
C ASP A 221 11.95 24.42 18.54
N ARG A 222 11.58 23.13 18.47
CA ARG A 222 11.95 22.09 19.43
C ARG A 222 13.40 22.23 19.90
N PRO A 223 13.78 21.71 21.08
CA PRO A 223 15.19 21.57 21.41
C PRO A 223 15.86 20.82 20.25
N GLU A 224 16.60 21.58 19.44
CA GLU A 224 17.31 21.06 18.28
C GLU A 224 18.47 20.28 18.89
N TYR A 225 18.28 18.98 19.05
CA TYR A 225 19.39 18.06 19.14
C TYR A 225 19.97 18.02 17.72
N PRO A 226 21.03 18.78 17.39
CA PRO A 226 21.43 19.01 16.00
C PRO A 226 21.92 17.72 15.32
N TYR A 227 22.19 16.71 16.15
CA TYR A 227 22.68 15.40 15.76
C TYR A 227 21.58 14.33 15.68
N LEU A 228 20.33 14.66 16.02
CA LEU A 228 19.22 13.71 16.04
C LEU A 228 18.23 14.00 14.91
N ASP A 229 17.87 12.98 14.13
CA ASP A 229 16.88 13.15 13.07
C ASP A 229 15.49 13.42 13.65
N THR A 230 14.71 14.21 12.91
CA THR A 230 13.33 14.60 13.20
C THR A 230 12.42 13.40 13.50
N THR A 231 12.67 12.25 12.87
CA THR A 231 11.90 11.03 13.10
C THR A 231 12.17 10.44 14.49
N THR A 232 13.43 10.43 14.92
CA THR A 232 13.85 9.94 16.24
C THR A 232 13.38 10.87 17.35
N VAL A 233 13.47 12.19 17.16
CA VAL A 233 12.94 13.18 18.13
C VAL A 233 11.45 12.96 18.37
N LYS A 234 10.65 12.81 17.29
CA LYS A 234 9.20 12.56 17.38
C LYS A 234 8.88 11.22 18.06
N LEU A 235 9.65 10.19 17.76
CA LEU A 235 9.48 8.88 18.38
C LEU A 235 9.69 8.98 19.90
N ASN A 236 10.78 9.62 20.33
CA ASN A 236 11.06 9.82 21.75
C ASN A 236 9.98 10.66 22.45
N GLU A 237 9.47 11.70 21.78
CA GLU A 237 8.36 12.53 22.28
C GLU A 237 7.07 11.72 22.46
N ILE A 238 6.71 10.88 21.48
CA ILE A 238 5.55 9.99 21.58
C ILE A 238 5.73 8.99 22.73
N LEU A 239 6.92 8.43 22.89
CA LEU A 239 7.22 7.50 23.98
C LEU A 239 7.04 8.17 25.34
N ILE A 240 7.66 9.34 25.55
CA ILE A 240 7.56 10.10 26.81
C ILE A 240 6.10 10.48 27.10
N ASN A 241 5.36 10.98 26.09
CA ASN A 241 3.96 11.37 26.25
C ASN A 241 3.03 10.19 26.59
N ASN A 242 3.39 8.97 26.16
CA ASN A 242 2.69 7.74 26.53
C ASN A 242 3.16 7.14 27.86
N GLY A 243 4.05 7.83 28.60
CA GLY A 243 4.59 7.36 29.87
C GLY A 243 5.66 6.29 29.74
N PHE A 244 6.22 6.07 28.55
CA PHE A 244 7.35 5.17 28.36
C PHE A 244 8.66 5.87 28.73
N VAL A 245 9.33 5.34 29.74
CA VAL A 245 10.63 5.82 30.22
C VAL A 245 11.64 4.67 30.13
N PRO A 246 12.76 4.83 29.42
CA PRO A 246 13.79 3.80 29.35
C PRO A 246 14.36 3.44 30.72
N GLU A 247 14.78 2.18 30.89
CA GLU A 247 15.33 1.66 32.16
C GLU A 247 16.51 2.49 32.68
N TRP A 248 17.42 2.92 31.82
CA TRP A 248 18.56 3.75 32.23
C TRP A 248 18.13 5.11 32.80
N VAL A 249 17.08 5.74 32.26
CA VAL A 249 16.53 7.00 32.78
C VAL A 249 15.89 6.77 34.15
N LEU A 250 15.17 5.65 34.32
CA LEU A 250 14.58 5.27 35.61
C LEU A 250 15.67 5.01 36.66
N LEU A 251 16.75 4.33 36.27
CA LEU A 251 17.90 4.06 37.13
C LEU A 251 18.63 5.35 37.53
N GLU A 252 18.79 6.31 36.61
CA GLU A 252 19.37 7.63 36.93
C GLU A 252 18.48 8.46 37.86
N GLN A 253 17.15 8.41 37.70
CA GLN A 253 16.23 9.12 38.60
C GLN A 253 16.31 8.56 40.04
N LEU A 254 16.37 7.23 40.19
CA LEU A 254 16.57 6.58 41.49
C LEU A 254 17.97 6.81 42.09
N GLN A 255 18.88 7.44 41.35
CA GLN A 255 20.24 7.78 41.76
C GLN A 255 20.41 9.26 42.13
N SER A 256 19.35 10.08 42.16
CA SER A 256 19.46 11.42 42.73
C SER A 256 20.06 11.31 44.13
N MET A 257 21.10 12.10 44.41
CA MET A 257 21.75 12.12 45.73
C MET A 257 20.72 12.37 46.85
N GLU A 258 19.64 13.09 46.53
CA GLU A 258 18.52 13.36 47.42
C GLU A 258 17.72 12.08 47.74
N ASP A 259 17.40 11.25 46.76
CA ASP A 259 16.66 9.99 46.97
C ASP A 259 17.51 8.96 47.71
N ILE A 260 18.81 8.88 47.40
CA ILE A 260 19.76 8.05 48.13
C ILE A 260 19.90 8.55 49.58
N SER A 261 19.93 9.87 49.79
CA SER A 261 20.00 10.46 51.14
C SER A 261 18.72 10.18 51.94
N TYR A 262 17.56 10.27 51.29
CA TYR A 262 16.27 9.96 51.89
C TYR A 262 16.21 8.49 52.30
N LEU A 263 16.56 7.55 51.40
CA LEU A 263 16.59 6.12 51.72
C LEU A 263 17.58 5.80 52.86
N ARG A 264 18.76 6.42 52.86
CA ARG A 264 19.73 6.27 53.95
C ARG A 264 19.17 6.74 55.29
N GLN A 265 18.41 7.84 55.27
CA GLN A 265 17.77 8.40 56.46
C GLN A 265 16.58 7.54 56.91
N THR A 266 15.72 7.08 55.99
CA THR A 266 14.56 6.23 56.34
C THR A 266 15.01 4.87 56.89
N LEU A 267 16.03 4.27 56.29
CA LEU A 267 16.58 2.99 56.73
C LEU A 267 17.59 3.11 57.89
N GLN A 268 17.90 4.34 58.31
CA GLN A 268 18.87 4.65 59.37
C GLN A 268 20.19 3.88 59.22
N VAL A 269 20.72 3.85 58.00
CA VAL A 269 21.88 3.02 57.59
C VAL A 269 23.16 3.33 58.39
N GLU A 270 23.26 4.52 58.96
CA GLU A 270 24.43 5.00 59.72
C GLU A 270 24.37 4.66 61.22
N LYS A 271 23.27 4.07 61.70
CA LYS A 271 23.09 3.69 63.10
C LYS A 271 23.31 2.20 63.32
N THR A 272 23.43 1.80 64.58
CA THR A 272 23.50 0.39 64.96
C THR A 272 22.16 -0.30 64.68
N SER A 273 22.18 -1.61 64.43
CA SER A 273 20.98 -2.38 64.07
C SER A 273 19.84 -2.22 65.08
N ASP A 274 20.16 -2.14 66.37
CA ASP A 274 19.17 -2.02 67.45
C ASP A 274 18.48 -0.64 67.44
N GLU A 275 19.22 0.42 67.15
CA GLU A 275 18.67 1.78 67.03
C GLU A 275 17.82 1.94 65.76
N ALA A 276 18.25 1.32 64.65
CA ALA A 276 17.50 1.32 63.41
C ALA A 276 16.17 0.57 63.53
N LEU A 277 16.17 -0.58 64.22
CA LEU A 277 14.95 -1.36 64.50
C LEU A 277 13.95 -0.56 65.33
N LYS A 278 14.40 0.12 66.39
CA LYS A 278 13.54 0.95 67.23
C LYS A 278 12.93 2.14 66.47
N TYR A 279 13.72 2.76 65.58
CA TYR A 279 13.23 3.81 64.69
C TYR A 279 12.18 3.27 63.70
N PHE A 280 12.41 2.09 63.13
CA PHE A 280 11.46 1.49 62.21
C PHE A 280 10.15 1.11 62.90
N GLU A 281 10.22 0.53 64.10
CA GLU A 281 9.05 0.15 64.91
C GLU A 281 8.20 1.39 65.26
N THR A 282 8.83 2.48 65.67
CA THR A 282 8.13 3.76 65.95
C THR A 282 7.48 4.36 64.71
N GLN A 283 8.15 4.38 63.57
CA GLN A 283 7.56 4.86 62.31
C GLN A 283 6.43 3.94 61.81
N LEU A 284 6.52 2.63 62.05
CA LEU A 284 5.49 1.67 61.69
C LEU A 284 4.25 1.86 62.58
N ASP A 285 4.42 2.06 63.89
CA ASP A 285 3.33 2.35 64.83
C ASP A 285 2.64 3.68 64.52
N GLU A 286 3.41 4.71 64.17
CA GLU A 286 2.88 6.00 63.70
C GLU A 286 2.07 5.85 62.40
N ALA A 287 2.60 5.09 61.44
CA ALA A 287 1.89 4.80 60.19
C ALA A 287 0.63 3.96 60.43
N HIS A 288 0.67 3.00 61.35
CA HIS A 288 -0.47 2.15 61.69
C HIS A 288 -1.56 2.95 62.43
N GLY A 289 -1.18 3.89 63.30
CA GLY A 289 -2.09 4.84 63.94
C GLY A 289 -2.67 5.89 62.99
N GLY A 290 -1.88 6.34 62.00
CA GLY A 290 -2.29 7.32 61.00
C GLY A 290 -3.11 6.74 59.83
N ALA A 291 -2.92 5.47 59.47
CA ALA A 291 -3.58 4.85 58.32
C ALA A 291 -5.11 4.80 58.42
N TRP A 292 -5.65 4.76 59.65
CA TRP A 292 -7.11 4.76 59.86
C TRP A 292 -7.74 6.11 59.52
N SER A 293 -7.07 7.23 59.78
CA SER A 293 -7.61 8.56 59.47
C SER A 293 -7.56 8.84 57.97
N THR A 294 -6.47 8.47 57.29
CA THR A 294 -6.34 8.66 55.85
C THR A 294 -7.35 7.82 55.07
N LYS A 295 -7.59 6.56 55.49
CA LYS A 295 -8.58 5.70 54.82
C LYS A 295 -10.01 6.21 54.98
N LEU A 296 -10.35 6.74 56.16
CA LEU A 296 -11.62 7.43 56.40
C LEU A 296 -11.72 8.70 55.54
N ASP A 297 -10.64 9.46 55.41
CA ASP A 297 -10.60 10.67 54.59
C ASP A 297 -10.82 10.35 53.09
N TRP A 298 -10.16 9.31 52.57
CA TRP A 298 -10.40 8.77 51.22
C TRP A 298 -11.83 8.25 51.04
N PHE A 299 -12.40 7.59 52.05
CA PHE A 299 -13.78 7.11 52.01
C PHE A 299 -14.79 8.27 51.94
N PHE A 300 -14.64 9.30 52.77
CA PHE A 300 -15.51 10.48 52.74
C PHE A 300 -15.29 11.32 51.48
N HIS A 301 -14.07 11.37 50.93
CA HIS A 301 -13.79 11.98 49.64
C HIS A 301 -14.52 11.25 48.50
N SER A 302 -14.51 9.91 48.49
CA SER A 302 -15.20 9.09 47.51
C SER A 302 -16.73 9.23 47.57
N VAL A 303 -17.32 9.26 48.78
CA VAL A 303 -18.76 9.49 48.98
C VAL A 303 -19.18 10.89 48.51
N LYS A 304 -18.36 11.91 48.74
CA LYS A 304 -18.63 13.29 48.32
C LYS A 304 -18.64 13.45 46.78
N HIS A 305 -17.86 12.67 46.05
CA HIS A 305 -17.86 12.70 44.57
C HIS A 305 -18.92 11.78 43.94
N SER A 306 -19.33 10.70 44.60
CA SER A 306 -20.38 9.79 44.12
C SER A 306 -21.79 10.42 44.09
N SER A 307 -22.02 11.48 44.89
CA SER A 307 -23.29 12.23 44.92
C SER A 307 -23.41 13.30 43.82
N LYS A 308 -22.40 13.48 42.97
CA LYS A 308 -22.35 14.49 41.90
C LYS A 308 -22.41 13.94 40.48
N THR A 309 -22.57 12.62 40.31
CA THR A 309 -22.82 11.96 39.00
C THR A 309 -24.28 11.59 38.86
#